data_AF-A0A2S0JV02-F1
#
_entry.id   AF-A0A2S0JV02-F1
#
_cell.length_a   1.000
_cell.length_b   1.000
_cell.length_c   1.000
_cell.angle_alpha   90.00
_cell.angle_beta   90.00
_cell.angle_gamma   90.00
#
_symmetry.space_group_name_H-M   'P 1'
#
loop_
_entity.id
_entity.type
_entity.pdbx_description
1 polymer ?
#
loop_
_entity_poly.entity_id
_entity_poly.type
_entity_poly.pdbx_seq_one_letter_code
_entity_poly.pdbx_strand_id
1 'polypeptide(L)'
;MKHFISFSVVGSLMTMLFLGIVNYTTTPQTIWFIYPCILLLLWPITLYFMSKKLYKQYAVICSAMVIAFLIIENLLYSPQHLWFIYAIYPIVWWPILMYLEEKAKSLNIALIGCASTIFYYSFINFIMSPQYPWAIYPAFLVIWWPLALYHAQKRTFVAFSVYASLHISIFFIIVNIVSSPSVIWAIYPIFLVLWWPLSMYFYVYKRRLYQSSTMTKDF
;
A
#
# COMPACT_ATOMS: atom_id res chain seq x y z
N MET A 1 12.44 -22.54 20.12
CA MET A 1 11.50 -21.39 20.10
C MET A 1 11.32 -20.73 21.47
N LYS A 2 10.95 -21.45 22.54
CA LYS A 2 10.71 -20.85 23.87
C LYS A 2 11.89 -20.00 24.41
N HIS A 3 13.12 -20.51 24.33
CA HIS A 3 14.32 -19.76 24.74
C HIS A 3 14.56 -18.49 23.90
N PHE A 4 14.27 -18.51 22.60
CA PHE A 4 14.37 -17.33 21.74
C PHE A 4 13.33 -16.26 22.09
N ILE A 5 12.10 -16.67 22.44
CA ILE A 5 11.06 -15.73 22.89
C ILE A 5 11.49 -15.07 24.21
N SER A 6 11.90 -15.86 25.21
CA SER A 6 12.40 -15.31 26.48
C SER A 6 13.59 -14.38 26.29
N PHE A 7 14.54 -14.75 25.43
CA PHE A 7 15.68 -13.90 25.06
C PHE A 7 15.23 -12.58 24.44
N SER A 8 14.31 -12.62 23.46
CA SER A 8 13.80 -11.41 22.81
C SER A 8 13.06 -10.50 23.79
N VAL A 9 12.28 -11.05 24.74
CA VAL A 9 11.58 -10.25 25.75
C VAL A 9 12.58 -9.54 26.67
N VAL A 10 13.55 -10.27 27.23
CA VAL A 10 14.55 -9.69 28.14
C VAL A 10 15.43 -8.68 27.40
N GLY A 11 15.92 -9.02 26.20
CA GLY A 11 16.75 -8.14 25.38
C GLY A 11 16.02 -6.85 24.98
N SER A 12 14.76 -6.95 24.56
CA SER A 12 13.93 -5.78 24.27
C SER A 12 13.73 -4.93 25.52
N LEU A 13 13.37 -5.51 26.67
CA LEU A 13 13.18 -4.76 27.92
C LEU A 13 14.43 -4.01 28.36
N MET A 14 15.58 -4.70 28.38
CA MET A 14 16.86 -4.09 28.74
C MET A 14 17.23 -2.94 27.80
N THR A 15 17.04 -3.14 26.49
CA THR A 15 17.34 -2.11 25.49
C THR A 15 16.39 -0.91 25.61
N MET A 16 15.09 -1.13 25.82
CA MET A 16 14.12 -0.06 26.03
C MET A 16 14.45 0.78 27.27
N LEU A 17 14.79 0.12 28.39
CA LEU A 17 15.21 0.81 29.61
C LEU A 17 16.48 1.65 29.38
N PHE A 18 17.48 1.06 28.75
CA PHE A 18 18.71 1.76 28.39
C PHE A 18 18.43 3.00 27.52
N LEU A 19 17.65 2.85 26.45
CA LEU A 19 17.30 3.96 25.56
C LEU A 19 16.50 5.05 26.28
N GLY A 20 15.60 4.67 27.21
CA GLY A 20 14.86 5.61 28.05
C GLY A 20 15.80 6.43 28.96
N ILE A 21 16.77 5.80 29.60
CA ILE A 21 17.78 6.48 30.43
C ILE A 21 18.64 7.42 29.58
N VAL A 22 19.11 6.95 28.42
CA VAL A 22 19.90 7.77 27.50
C VAL A 22 19.10 8.99 27.06
N ASN A 23 17.86 8.81 26.61
CA ASN A 23 17.02 9.94 26.20
C ASN A 23 16.80 10.95 27.33
N TYR A 24 16.50 10.47 28.54
CA TYR A 24 16.29 11.34 29.70
C TYR A 24 17.53 12.16 30.05
N THR A 25 18.74 11.59 29.89
CA THR A 25 20.00 12.25 30.23
C THR A 25 20.53 13.16 29.12
N THR A 26 20.36 12.80 27.85
CA THR A 26 20.94 13.56 26.73
C THR A 26 20.01 14.65 26.21
N THR A 27 18.71 14.36 26.09
CA THR A 27 17.74 15.21 25.40
C THR A 27 16.35 15.08 26.04
N PRO A 28 16.16 15.53 27.30
CA PRO A 28 14.90 15.35 28.03
C PRO A 28 13.70 16.07 27.41
N GLN A 29 13.95 17.05 26.55
CA GLN A 29 12.92 17.86 25.89
C GLN A 29 12.17 17.11 24.78
N THR A 30 12.77 16.04 24.23
CA THR A 30 12.21 15.27 23.12
C THR A 30 12.13 13.80 23.51
N ILE A 31 10.97 13.17 23.35
CA ILE A 31 10.75 11.78 23.78
C ILE A 31 11.07 10.82 22.62
N TRP A 32 12.28 10.85 22.08
CA TRP A 32 12.63 10.07 20.88
C TRP A 32 12.76 8.57 21.14
N PHE A 33 12.96 8.12 22.38
CA PHE A 33 13.15 6.69 22.66
C PHE A 33 11.90 5.84 22.35
N ILE A 34 10.71 6.44 22.24
CA ILE A 34 9.47 5.72 21.91
C ILE A 34 9.51 5.07 20.52
N TYR A 35 10.21 5.67 19.55
CA TYR A 35 10.34 5.16 18.18
C TYR A 35 11.02 3.78 18.12
N PRO A 36 12.23 3.58 18.68
CA PRO A 36 12.84 2.26 18.73
C PRO A 36 12.11 1.31 19.70
N CYS A 37 11.51 1.81 20.79
CA CYS A 37 10.76 0.98 21.73
C CYS A 37 9.61 0.22 21.08
N ILE A 38 8.88 0.83 20.13
CA ILE A 38 7.79 0.12 19.47
C ILE A 38 8.25 -1.06 18.63
N LEU A 39 9.40 -0.91 17.95
CA LEU A 39 10.01 -1.99 17.17
C LEU A 39 10.52 -3.11 18.08
N LEU A 40 11.12 -2.72 19.21
CA LEU A 40 11.58 -3.65 20.24
C LEU A 40 10.43 -4.40 20.91
N LEU A 41 9.26 -3.78 21.08
CA LEU A 41 8.05 -4.45 21.55
C LEU A 41 7.45 -5.38 20.49
N LEU A 42 7.49 -4.97 19.22
CA LEU A 42 6.93 -5.76 18.13
C LEU A 42 7.69 -7.09 17.96
N TRP A 43 9.01 -7.10 18.13
CA TRP A 43 9.84 -8.28 17.94
C TRP A 43 9.43 -9.53 18.76
N PRO A 44 9.34 -9.48 20.11
CA PRO A 44 8.89 -10.62 20.92
C PRO A 44 7.45 -11.01 20.61
N ILE A 45 6.58 -10.04 20.29
CA ILE A 45 5.19 -10.29 19.86
C ILE A 45 5.19 -11.09 18.57
N THR A 46 5.95 -10.68 17.55
CA THR A 46 6.09 -11.41 16.30
C THR A 46 6.57 -12.83 16.54
N LEU A 47 7.65 -13.03 17.32
CA LEU A 47 8.17 -14.37 17.61
C LEU A 47 7.13 -15.26 18.31
N TYR A 48 6.38 -14.70 19.27
CA TYR A 48 5.31 -15.41 19.95
C TYR A 48 4.22 -15.87 18.97
N PHE A 49 3.65 -14.97 18.17
CA PHE A 49 2.57 -15.31 17.25
C PHE A 49 3.03 -16.25 16.11
N MET A 50 4.22 -16.02 15.56
CA MET A 50 4.80 -16.87 14.52
C MET A 50 5.06 -18.28 15.05
N SER A 51 5.53 -18.43 16.30
CA SER A 51 5.76 -19.75 16.90
C SER A 51 4.50 -20.59 17.06
N LYS A 52 3.35 -19.93 17.24
CA LYS A 52 2.04 -20.57 17.35
C LYS A 52 1.28 -20.62 16.01
N LYS A 53 1.87 -20.14 14.91
CA LYS A 53 1.23 -20.01 13.59
C LYS A 53 -0.05 -19.16 13.60
N LEU A 54 -0.14 -18.19 14.52
CA LEU A 54 -1.32 -17.35 14.74
C LEU A 54 -1.25 -16.05 13.91
N TYR A 55 -1.08 -16.18 12.58
CA TYR A 55 -0.80 -15.05 11.69
C TYR A 55 -1.94 -14.01 11.63
N LYS A 56 -3.19 -14.45 11.72
CA LYS A 56 -4.35 -13.55 11.68
C LYS A 56 -4.45 -12.66 12.92
N GLN A 57 -4.24 -13.26 14.10
CA GLN A 57 -4.23 -12.54 15.37
C GLN A 57 -3.03 -11.58 15.45
N TYR A 58 -1.89 -12.00 14.91
CA TYR A 58 -0.73 -11.12 14.77
C TYR A 58 -1.04 -9.86 13.96
N ALA A 59 -1.71 -10.00 12.80
CA ALA A 59 -2.09 -8.85 11.98
C ALA A 59 -2.98 -7.86 12.76
N VAL A 60 -3.95 -8.36 13.54
CA VAL A 60 -4.82 -7.51 14.38
C VAL A 60 -4.02 -6.77 15.44
N ILE A 61 -3.15 -7.46 16.18
CA ILE A 61 -2.38 -6.86 17.26
C ILE A 61 -1.35 -5.86 16.71
N CYS A 62 -0.66 -6.22 15.64
CA CYS A 62 0.30 -5.33 14.98
C CYS A 62 -0.40 -4.07 14.46
N SER A 63 -1.53 -4.22 13.75
CA SER A 63 -2.33 -3.06 13.31
C SER A 63 -2.78 -2.19 14.48
N ALA A 64 -3.28 -2.78 15.57
CA ALA A 64 -3.71 -2.02 16.75
C ALA A 64 -2.55 -1.25 17.41
N MET A 65 -1.38 -1.86 17.53
CA MET A 65 -0.18 -1.21 18.07
C MET A 65 0.27 -0.04 17.20
N VAL A 66 0.34 -0.22 15.87
CA VAL A 66 0.74 0.85 14.94
C VAL A 66 -0.29 1.98 14.98
N ILE A 67 -1.59 1.67 15.00
CA ILE A 67 -2.65 2.69 15.10
C ILE A 67 -2.52 3.49 16.40
N ALA A 68 -2.38 2.80 17.54
CA ALA A 68 -2.21 3.46 18.84
C ALA A 68 -1.00 4.40 18.84
N PHE A 69 0.11 3.96 18.25
CA PHE A 69 1.32 4.76 18.12
C PHE A 69 1.12 5.99 17.25
N LEU A 70 0.52 5.87 16.07
CA LEU A 70 0.24 7.01 15.21
C LEU A 70 -0.71 8.02 15.87
N ILE A 71 -1.68 7.54 16.66
CA ILE A 71 -2.55 8.41 17.46
C ILE A 71 -1.72 9.17 18.52
N ILE A 72 -0.87 8.47 19.27
CA ILE A 72 -0.01 9.09 20.29
C ILE A 72 0.89 10.16 19.66
N GLU A 73 1.60 9.83 18.58
CA GLU A 73 2.46 10.76 17.84
C GLU A 73 1.70 11.99 17.37
N ASN A 74 0.53 11.79 16.79
CA ASN A 74 -0.27 12.89 16.29
C ASN A 74 -0.73 13.82 17.42
N LEU A 75 -1.18 13.27 18.55
CA LEU A 75 -1.64 14.06 19.69
C LEU A 75 -0.51 14.82 20.38
N LEU A 76 0.71 14.25 20.40
CA LEU A 76 1.88 14.90 20.99
C LEU A 76 2.38 16.07 20.14
N TYR A 77 2.50 15.90 18.83
CA TYR A 77 3.20 16.88 17.98
C TYR A 77 2.28 17.75 17.14
N SER A 78 1.06 17.30 16.82
CA SER A 78 0.16 18.02 15.92
C SER A 78 -1.32 17.81 16.28
N PRO A 79 -1.75 18.11 17.52
CA PRO A 79 -3.11 17.80 17.97
C PRO A 79 -4.20 18.53 17.17
N GLN A 80 -3.84 19.65 16.53
CA GLN A 80 -4.76 20.44 15.71
C GLN A 80 -5.03 19.82 14.34
N HIS A 81 -4.16 18.94 13.85
CA HIS A 81 -4.28 18.30 12.55
C HIS A 81 -4.19 16.78 12.68
N LEU A 82 -5.34 16.11 12.63
CA LEU A 82 -5.48 14.68 12.89
C LEU A 82 -5.01 13.81 11.70
N TRP A 83 -3.73 13.89 11.34
CA TRP A 83 -3.13 13.15 10.24
C TRP A 83 -3.15 11.63 10.42
N PHE A 84 -3.27 11.10 11.65
CA PHE A 84 -3.34 9.65 11.87
C PHE A 84 -4.51 9.00 11.10
N ILE A 85 -5.59 9.75 10.87
CA ILE A 85 -6.80 9.29 10.17
C ILE A 85 -6.46 8.81 8.76
N TYR A 86 -5.53 9.45 8.06
CA TYR A 86 -5.10 9.04 6.72
C TYR A 86 -4.47 7.64 6.69
N ALA A 87 -3.81 7.24 7.79
CA ALA A 87 -3.05 6.00 7.89
C ALA A 87 -3.85 4.84 8.49
N ILE A 88 -4.85 5.10 9.36
CA ILE A 88 -5.63 4.03 10.00
C ILE A 88 -6.27 3.11 8.97
N TYR A 89 -6.89 3.66 7.95
CA TYR A 89 -7.64 2.90 6.96
C TYR A 89 -6.84 1.78 6.27
N PRO A 90 -5.68 2.05 5.64
CA PRO A 90 -4.87 0.99 5.03
C PRO A 90 -4.33 -0.01 6.06
N ILE A 91 -4.04 0.43 7.29
CA ILE A 91 -3.58 -0.45 8.38
C ILE A 91 -4.69 -1.41 8.83
N VAL A 92 -5.95 -0.98 8.82
CA VAL A 92 -7.13 -1.82 9.13
C VAL A 92 -7.45 -2.78 7.99
N TRP A 93 -7.16 -2.41 6.74
CA TRP A 93 -7.36 -3.33 5.61
C TRP A 93 -6.50 -4.58 5.68
N TRP A 94 -5.30 -4.48 6.22
CA TRP A 94 -4.41 -5.63 6.32
C TRP A 94 -5.01 -6.82 7.11
N PRO A 95 -5.49 -6.68 8.37
CA PRO A 95 -6.14 -7.77 9.07
C PRO A 95 -7.42 -8.23 8.35
N ILE A 96 -8.22 -7.33 7.79
CA ILE A 96 -9.42 -7.72 7.02
C ILE A 96 -9.06 -8.71 5.90
N LEU A 97 -8.03 -8.40 5.10
CA LEU A 97 -7.57 -9.26 4.01
C LEU A 97 -7.00 -10.59 4.53
N MET A 98 -6.29 -10.58 5.65
CA MET A 98 -5.76 -11.79 6.28
C MET A 98 -6.88 -12.75 6.74
N TYR A 99 -8.04 -12.22 7.16
CA TYR A 99 -9.20 -13.05 7.49
C TYR A 99 -9.98 -13.52 6.27
N LEU A 100 -9.95 -12.77 5.16
CA LEU A 100 -10.61 -13.14 3.91
C LEU A 100 -9.88 -14.25 3.13
N GLU A 101 -8.57 -14.44 3.37
CA GLU A 101 -7.73 -15.49 2.75
C GLU A 101 -7.92 -15.58 1.23
N GLU A 102 -8.37 -16.73 0.70
CA GLU A 102 -8.58 -16.94 -0.73
C GLU A 102 -9.62 -15.99 -1.32
N LYS A 103 -10.60 -15.53 -0.53
CA LYS A 103 -11.61 -14.56 -1.00
C LYS A 103 -10.99 -13.19 -1.29
N ALA A 104 -9.83 -12.86 -0.69
CA ALA A 104 -9.11 -11.62 -1.00
C ALA A 104 -8.64 -11.56 -2.47
N LYS A 105 -8.52 -12.71 -3.15
CA LYS A 105 -8.20 -12.81 -4.58
C LYS A 105 -9.43 -12.74 -5.48
N SER A 106 -10.61 -12.46 -4.93
CA SER A 106 -11.84 -12.34 -5.73
C SER A 106 -12.01 -10.91 -6.26
N LEU A 107 -12.58 -10.81 -7.46
CA LEU A 107 -12.86 -9.51 -8.08
C LEU A 107 -13.83 -8.68 -7.26
N ASN A 108 -14.82 -9.33 -6.63
CA ASN A 108 -15.80 -8.66 -5.78
C ASN A 108 -15.14 -7.98 -4.58
N ILE A 109 -14.22 -8.66 -3.88
CA ILE A 109 -13.50 -8.06 -2.75
C ILE A 109 -12.60 -6.92 -3.23
N ALA A 110 -11.91 -7.07 -4.36
CA ALA A 110 -11.10 -6.00 -4.92
C ALA A 110 -11.93 -4.77 -5.29
N LEU A 111 -13.13 -4.94 -5.85
CA LEU A 111 -14.06 -3.86 -6.16
C LEU A 111 -14.59 -3.17 -4.90
N ILE A 112 -14.97 -3.93 -3.88
CA ILE A 112 -15.42 -3.38 -2.57
C ILE A 112 -14.28 -2.61 -1.90
N GLY A 113 -13.07 -3.17 -1.89
CA GLY A 113 -11.89 -2.51 -1.35
C GLY A 113 -11.56 -1.22 -2.08
N CYS A 114 -11.57 -1.25 -3.42
CA CYS A 114 -11.40 -0.08 -4.25
C CYS A 114 -12.46 1.00 -3.96
N ALA A 115 -13.75 0.64 -3.99
CA ALA A 115 -14.85 1.58 -3.79
C ALA A 115 -14.82 2.21 -2.38
N SER A 116 -14.62 1.39 -1.35
CA SER A 116 -14.52 1.90 0.03
C SER A 116 -13.28 2.77 0.24
N THR A 117 -12.16 2.50 -0.45
CA THR A 117 -10.94 3.31 -0.33
C THR A 117 -11.15 4.67 -0.94
N ILE A 118 -11.72 4.71 -2.15
CA ILE A 118 -12.05 5.96 -2.84
C ILE A 118 -13.05 6.77 -2.02
N PHE A 119 -14.10 6.12 -1.51
CA PHE A 119 -15.10 6.79 -0.68
C PHE A 119 -14.49 7.38 0.59
N TYR A 120 -13.70 6.59 1.32
CA TYR A 120 -13.06 7.03 2.55
C TYR A 120 -12.14 8.24 2.35
N TYR A 121 -11.23 8.17 1.37
CA TYR A 121 -10.31 9.27 1.12
C TYR A 121 -10.99 10.49 0.49
N SER A 122 -12.00 10.30 -0.35
CA SER A 122 -12.80 11.43 -0.88
C SER A 122 -13.57 12.14 0.23
N PHE A 123 -14.13 11.38 1.18
CA PHE A 123 -14.81 11.94 2.34
C PHE A 123 -13.86 12.75 3.23
N ILE A 124 -12.67 12.22 3.51
CA ILE A 124 -11.65 12.97 4.28
C ILE A 124 -11.18 14.21 3.51
N ASN A 125 -10.96 14.09 2.19
CA ASN A 125 -10.55 15.21 1.36
C ASN A 125 -11.57 16.35 1.41
N PHE A 126 -12.86 16.02 1.33
CA PHE A 126 -13.93 16.99 1.41
C PHE A 126 -13.97 17.74 2.75
N ILE A 127 -13.75 17.03 3.86
CA ILE A 127 -13.83 17.63 5.21
C ILE A 127 -12.56 18.42 5.56
N MET A 128 -11.39 17.85 5.29
CA MET A 128 -10.11 18.37 5.83
C MET A 128 -9.40 19.33 4.87
N SER A 129 -9.56 19.17 3.55
CA SER A 129 -8.79 19.92 2.56
C SER A 129 -9.55 20.04 1.22
N PRO A 130 -10.73 20.69 1.22
CA PRO A 130 -11.59 20.77 0.03
C PRO A 130 -10.96 21.58 -1.11
N GLN A 131 -9.92 22.38 -0.85
CA GLN A 131 -9.28 23.26 -1.82
C GLN A 131 -8.56 22.49 -2.93
N TYR A 132 -8.13 21.26 -2.65
CA TYR A 132 -7.36 20.45 -3.59
C TYR A 132 -7.81 18.99 -3.54
N PRO A 133 -8.23 18.39 -4.67
CA PRO A 133 -8.79 17.04 -4.70
C PRO A 133 -7.71 15.96 -4.64
N TRP A 134 -6.89 15.93 -3.58
CA TRP A 134 -5.81 14.94 -3.42
C TRP A 134 -6.30 13.48 -3.37
N ALA A 135 -7.60 13.23 -3.14
CA ALA A 135 -8.17 11.89 -3.19
C ALA A 135 -7.99 11.18 -4.54
N ILE A 136 -7.69 11.93 -5.62
CA ILE A 136 -7.34 11.36 -6.94
C ILE A 136 -6.12 10.44 -6.90
N TYR A 137 -5.15 10.69 -6.00
CA TYR A 137 -3.93 9.87 -5.89
C TYR A 137 -4.17 8.48 -5.30
N PRO A 138 -4.78 8.33 -4.10
CA PRO A 138 -5.13 7.00 -3.60
C PRO A 138 -6.16 6.31 -4.48
N ALA A 139 -7.08 7.04 -5.11
CA ALA A 139 -8.00 6.46 -6.09
C ALA A 139 -7.26 5.84 -7.28
N PHE A 140 -6.30 6.57 -7.85
CA PHE A 140 -5.46 6.05 -8.92
C PHE A 140 -4.75 4.75 -8.51
N LEU A 141 -4.14 4.71 -7.32
CA LEU A 141 -3.43 3.53 -6.82
C LEU A 141 -4.36 2.33 -6.62
N VAL A 142 -5.51 2.51 -5.97
CA VAL A 142 -6.37 1.38 -5.58
C VAL A 142 -7.12 0.77 -6.78
N ILE A 143 -7.39 1.54 -7.84
CA ILE A 143 -8.03 1.03 -9.07
C ILE A 143 -7.16 -0.02 -9.78
N TRP A 144 -5.85 0.00 -9.60
CA TRP A 144 -4.96 -1.04 -10.13
C TRP A 144 -5.31 -2.43 -9.61
N TRP A 145 -5.84 -2.53 -8.39
CA TRP A 145 -6.13 -3.81 -7.76
C TRP A 145 -7.20 -4.62 -8.52
N PRO A 146 -8.45 -4.14 -8.71
CA PRO A 146 -9.44 -4.87 -9.51
C PRO A 146 -9.02 -5.01 -10.97
N LEU A 147 -8.34 -4.02 -11.55
CA LEU A 147 -7.90 -4.05 -12.95
C LEU A 147 -6.89 -5.19 -13.20
N ALA A 148 -5.84 -5.26 -12.39
CA ALA A 148 -4.83 -6.30 -12.49
C ALA A 148 -5.43 -7.70 -12.25
N LEU A 149 -6.31 -7.82 -11.25
CA LEU A 149 -6.93 -9.08 -10.90
C LEU A 149 -7.84 -9.61 -12.02
N TYR A 150 -8.68 -8.75 -12.60
CA TYR A 150 -9.56 -9.10 -13.72
C TYR A 150 -8.77 -9.65 -14.92
N HIS A 151 -7.72 -8.93 -15.34
CA HIS A 151 -6.94 -9.33 -16.50
C HIS A 151 -6.02 -10.52 -16.24
N ALA A 152 -5.51 -10.67 -15.01
CA ALA A 152 -4.74 -11.85 -14.61
C ALA A 152 -5.61 -13.12 -14.66
N GLN A 153 -6.83 -13.05 -14.14
CA GLN A 153 -7.78 -14.19 -14.17
C GLN A 153 -8.17 -14.57 -15.60
N LYS A 154 -8.43 -13.58 -16.47
CA LYS A 154 -8.77 -13.81 -17.88
C LYS A 154 -7.57 -14.06 -18.79
N ARG A 155 -6.34 -13.95 -18.27
CA ARG A 155 -5.07 -14.05 -19.03
C ARG A 155 -4.99 -13.09 -20.24
N THR A 156 -5.60 -11.91 -20.14
CA THR A 156 -5.68 -10.92 -21.23
C THR A 156 -4.64 -9.81 -21.07
N PHE A 157 -3.35 -10.18 -21.10
CA PHE A 157 -2.24 -9.26 -20.81
C PHE A 157 -2.11 -8.08 -21.79
N VAL A 158 -2.46 -8.26 -23.07
CA VAL A 158 -2.46 -7.14 -24.04
C VAL A 158 -3.57 -6.16 -23.71
N ALA A 159 -4.78 -6.65 -23.43
CA ALA A 159 -5.89 -5.78 -23.02
C ALA A 159 -5.54 -5.03 -21.73
N PHE A 160 -4.92 -5.71 -20.75
CA PHE A 160 -4.42 -5.06 -19.52
C PHE A 160 -3.53 -3.87 -19.82
N SER A 161 -2.55 -4.01 -20.73
CA SER A 161 -1.67 -2.89 -21.07
C SER A 161 -2.42 -1.69 -21.65
N VAL A 162 -3.48 -1.92 -22.44
CA VAL A 162 -4.33 -0.84 -22.97
C VAL A 162 -5.12 -0.16 -21.85
N TYR A 163 -5.81 -0.93 -21.00
CA TYR A 163 -6.59 -0.36 -19.88
C TYR A 163 -5.70 0.33 -18.85
N ALA A 164 -4.53 -0.23 -18.55
CA ALA A 164 -3.56 0.38 -17.64
C ALA A 164 -3.01 1.68 -18.22
N SER A 165 -2.66 1.71 -19.51
CA SER A 165 -2.22 2.94 -20.17
C SER A 165 -3.31 4.01 -20.20
N LEU A 166 -4.56 3.62 -20.43
CA LEU A 166 -5.70 4.55 -20.36
C LEU A 166 -5.89 5.10 -18.94
N HIS A 167 -5.84 4.24 -17.92
CA HIS A 167 -5.96 4.63 -16.50
C HIS A 167 -4.86 5.63 -16.09
N ILE A 168 -3.60 5.35 -16.45
CA ILE A 168 -2.48 6.27 -16.21
C ILE A 168 -2.68 7.59 -16.96
N SER A 169 -3.14 7.53 -18.22
CA SER A 169 -3.34 8.73 -19.03
C SER A 169 -4.43 9.64 -18.44
N ILE A 170 -5.57 9.05 -18.07
CA ILE A 170 -6.68 9.77 -17.41
C ILE A 170 -6.18 10.42 -16.11
N PHE A 171 -5.42 9.68 -15.30
CA PHE A 171 -4.85 10.21 -14.07
C PHE A 171 -3.96 11.45 -14.33
N PHE A 172 -3.01 11.37 -15.27
CA PHE A 172 -2.14 12.51 -15.56
C PHE A 172 -2.87 13.70 -16.17
N ILE A 173 -3.91 13.47 -16.99
CA ILE A 173 -4.78 14.55 -17.49
C ILE A 173 -5.47 15.26 -16.33
N ILE A 174 -6.07 14.49 -15.41
CA ILE A 174 -6.75 15.06 -14.23
C ILE A 174 -5.76 15.85 -13.36
N VAL A 175 -4.59 15.28 -13.04
CA VAL A 175 -3.57 15.96 -12.24
C VAL A 175 -3.10 17.24 -12.93
N ASN A 176 -2.90 17.23 -14.26
CA ASN A 176 -2.49 18.42 -14.99
C ASN A 176 -3.55 19.53 -14.93
N ILE A 177 -4.82 19.22 -15.15
CA ILE A 177 -5.94 20.17 -15.05
C ILE A 177 -6.03 20.77 -13.65
N VAL A 178 -5.89 19.95 -12.61
CA VAL A 178 -6.05 20.37 -11.21
C VAL A 178 -4.84 21.14 -10.69
N SER A 179 -3.62 20.66 -10.96
CA SER A 179 -2.40 21.21 -10.37
C SER A 179 -1.76 22.33 -11.19
N SER A 180 -1.85 22.28 -12.53
CA SER A 180 -1.09 23.18 -13.40
C SER A 180 -1.79 23.38 -14.76
N PRO A 181 -2.99 23.99 -14.79
CA PRO A 181 -3.78 24.12 -16.02
C PRO A 181 -3.12 25.00 -17.08
N SER A 182 -2.16 25.84 -16.70
CA SER A 182 -1.43 26.74 -17.62
C SER A 182 -0.35 26.03 -18.46
N VAL A 183 0.04 24.79 -18.11
CA VAL A 183 1.11 24.06 -18.79
C VAL A 183 0.68 22.63 -19.06
N ILE A 184 0.61 22.23 -20.33
CA ILE A 184 0.15 20.89 -20.75
C ILE A 184 1.29 19.86 -20.65
N TRP A 185 1.72 19.54 -19.43
CA TRP A 185 2.80 18.58 -19.19
C TRP A 185 2.33 17.11 -19.19
N ALA A 186 1.02 16.83 -19.10
CA ALA A 186 0.49 15.46 -19.12
C ALA A 186 0.86 14.67 -20.40
N ILE A 187 1.12 15.37 -21.51
CA ILE A 187 1.49 14.75 -22.79
C ILE A 187 2.74 13.87 -22.68
N TYR A 188 3.72 14.27 -21.87
CA TYR A 188 5.00 13.55 -21.74
C TYR A 188 4.83 12.15 -21.10
N PRO A 189 4.23 12.00 -19.90
CA PRO A 189 4.01 10.67 -19.33
C PRO A 189 2.99 9.84 -20.13
N ILE A 190 2.00 10.44 -20.78
CA ILE A 190 1.06 9.72 -21.65
C ILE A 190 1.82 9.09 -22.82
N PHE A 191 2.67 9.86 -23.50
CA PHE A 191 3.46 9.36 -24.61
C PHE A 191 4.35 8.19 -24.19
N LEU A 192 5.02 8.29 -23.04
CA LEU A 192 5.83 7.21 -22.47
C LEU A 192 5.00 5.92 -22.26
N VAL A 193 3.81 6.05 -21.70
CA VAL A 193 2.95 4.92 -21.32
C VAL A 193 2.29 4.25 -22.52
N LEU A 194 2.12 4.93 -23.65
CA LEU A 194 1.63 4.34 -24.90
C LEU A 194 2.59 3.31 -25.51
N TRP A 195 3.88 3.35 -25.16
CA TRP A 195 4.83 2.31 -25.58
C TRP A 195 4.53 0.94 -24.97
N TRP A 196 3.80 0.89 -23.87
CA TRP A 196 3.46 -0.38 -23.23
C TRP A 196 2.50 -1.25 -24.06
N PRO A 197 1.31 -0.78 -24.49
CA PRO A 197 0.45 -1.58 -25.37
C PRO A 197 1.11 -1.86 -26.72
N LEU A 198 1.91 -0.92 -27.24
CA LEU A 198 2.65 -1.11 -28.49
C LEU A 198 3.67 -2.25 -28.40
N SER A 199 4.47 -2.29 -27.34
CA SER A 199 5.45 -3.35 -27.10
C SER A 199 4.77 -4.71 -26.88
N MET A 200 3.66 -4.74 -26.14
CA MET A 200 2.87 -5.95 -25.94
C MET A 200 2.27 -6.48 -27.25
N TYR A 201 1.77 -5.58 -28.11
CA TYR A 201 1.27 -5.93 -29.44
C TYR A 201 2.37 -6.57 -30.30
N PHE A 202 3.53 -5.94 -30.41
CA PHE A 202 4.65 -6.49 -31.19
C PHE A 202 5.20 -7.80 -30.62
N TYR A 203 5.23 -7.95 -29.29
CA TYR A 203 5.63 -9.19 -28.65
C TYR A 203 4.71 -10.36 -29.04
N VAL A 204 3.39 -10.15 -28.98
CA VAL A 204 2.41 -11.18 -29.37
C VAL A 204 2.46 -11.46 -30.86
N TYR A 205 2.57 -10.43 -31.70
CA TYR A 205 2.70 -10.58 -33.15
C TYR A 205 3.95 -11.38 -33.54
N LYS A 206 5.11 -11.03 -32.99
CA LYS A 206 6.38 -11.75 -33.23
C LYS A 206 6.27 -13.22 -32.81
N ARG A 207 5.68 -13.51 -31.64
CA ARG A 207 5.48 -14.89 -31.17
C ARG A 207 4.65 -15.73 -32.16
N ARG A 208 3.59 -15.15 -32.74
CA ARG A 208 2.75 -15.83 -33.73
C ARG A 208 3.51 -16.13 -35.02
N LEU A 209 4.32 -15.17 -35.51
CA LEU A 209 5.14 -15.37 -36.71
C LEU A 209 6.17 -16.51 -36.55
N TYR A 210 6.83 -16.61 -35.39
CA TYR A 210 7.74 -17.72 -35.13
C TYR A 210 7.02 -19.07 -35.16
N GLN A 211 5.87 -19.18 -34.48
CA GLN A 211 5.08 -20.41 -34.46
C GLN A 211 4.63 -20.84 -35.87
N SER A 212 4.20 -19.92 -36.72
CA SER A 212 3.84 -20.24 -38.11
C SER A 212 5.05 -20.71 -38.93
N SER A 213 6.22 -20.09 -38.76
CA SER A 213 7.44 -20.45 -39.49
C SER A 213 8.02 -21.83 -39.12
N THR A 214 7.83 -22.27 -37.87
CA THR A 214 8.20 -23.63 -37.43
C THR A 214 7.27 -24.67 -38.03
N MET A 215 5.95 -24.45 -38.04
CA MET A 215 5.01 -25.44 -38.60
C MET A 215 5.22 -25.67 -40.10
N THR A 216 5.69 -24.66 -40.84
CA THR A 216 6.02 -24.81 -42.27
C THR A 216 7.31 -25.58 -42.56
N LYS A 217 8.15 -25.86 -41.56
CA LYS A 217 9.40 -26.62 -41.73
C LYS A 217 9.26 -28.13 -41.42
N ASP A 218 8.15 -28.52 -40.81
CA ASP A 218 7.87 -29.91 -40.38
C ASP A 218 7.00 -30.69 -41.40
N PHE A 219 6.79 -30.15 -42.61
CA PHE A 219 6.17 -30.81 -43.77
C PHE A 219 7.17 -30.88 -44.93
#